data_AF-A0A0Q0G0T2-F1
#
_entry.id   AF-A0A0Q0G0T2-F1
#
_cell.length_a   1.000
_cell.length_b   1.000
_cell.length_c   1.000
_cell.angle_alpha   90.00
_cell.angle_beta   90.00
_cell.angle_gamma   90.00
#
_symmetry.space_group_name_H-M   'P 1'
#
loop_
_entity.id
_entity.type
_entity.pdbx_description
1 polymer ?
#
loop_
_entity_poly.entity_id
_entity_poly.type
_entity_poly.pdbx_seq_one_letter_code
_entity_poly.pdbx_strand_id
1 'polypeptide(L)'
;MKIWILLFLSGISFSGLCNNDIASQKNINPVIQVMECLRNIPDKEITNPDHLIAKELSLMTSVIENTTLELDTNTNEQKEFRELYKVAYKHCPNSINTFKAGYKGIANK
;
A
#
# COMPACT_ATOMS: atom_id res chain seq x y z
N MET A 1 -62.46 -7.73 11.44
CA MET A 1 -61.13 -8.35 11.64
C MET A 1 -60.28 -8.03 10.41
N LYS A 2 -59.00 -7.71 10.61
CA LYS A 2 -57.91 -7.71 9.60
C LYS A 2 -57.99 -6.63 8.50
N ILE A 3 -57.40 -5.45 8.72
CA ILE A 3 -56.70 -4.65 7.68
C ILE A 3 -55.92 -3.48 8.32
N TRP A 4 -56.26 -3.03 9.53
CA TRP A 4 -55.59 -1.90 10.20
C TRP A 4 -54.22 -2.18 10.85
N ILE A 5 -53.66 -3.39 10.70
CA ILE A 5 -52.35 -3.75 11.29
C ILE A 5 -51.18 -3.57 10.30
N LEU A 6 -51.45 -3.38 9.00
CA LEU A 6 -50.40 -3.35 7.98
C LEU A 6 -49.69 -1.99 7.84
N LEU A 7 -50.16 -0.93 8.51
CA LEU A 7 -49.55 0.41 8.42
C LEU A 7 -48.53 0.73 9.53
N PHE A 8 -48.28 -0.19 10.47
CA PHE A 8 -47.31 0.02 11.55
C PHE A 8 -45.91 -0.56 11.28
N LEU A 9 -45.71 -1.23 10.15
CA LEU A 9 -44.45 -1.91 9.80
C LEU A 9 -43.58 -1.15 8.78
N SER A 10 -44.03 -0.01 8.24
CA SER A 10 -43.24 0.81 7.30
C SER A 10 -42.38 1.88 7.98
N GLY A 11 -42.32 1.91 9.31
CA GLY A 11 -41.71 3.00 10.08
C GLY A 11 -40.24 2.82 10.47
N ILE A 12 -39.60 1.69 10.18
CA ILE A 12 -38.16 1.51 10.44
C ILE A 12 -37.39 1.61 9.13
N SER A 13 -37.45 2.80 8.51
CA SER A 13 -36.38 3.19 7.60
C SER A 13 -35.15 3.37 8.47
N PHE A 14 -34.33 2.33 8.53
CA PHE A 14 -32.95 2.42 8.98
C PHE A 14 -32.27 3.41 8.04
N SER A 15 -32.28 4.69 8.40
CA SER A 15 -31.26 5.62 7.94
C SER A 15 -29.97 5.15 8.61
N GLY A 16 -29.40 4.07 8.08
CA GLY A 16 -27.99 3.83 8.20
C GLY A 16 -27.36 5.07 7.64
N LEU A 17 -26.87 5.93 8.53
CA LEU A 17 -25.81 6.86 8.19
C LEU A 17 -24.81 6.01 7.40
N CYS A 18 -24.71 6.24 6.09
CA CYS A 18 -23.48 5.97 5.37
C CYS A 18 -22.43 6.95 5.91
N ASN A 19 -22.07 6.79 7.18
CA ASN A 19 -20.75 7.12 7.69
C ASN A 19 -19.80 6.07 7.12
N ASN A 20 -19.64 6.04 5.81
CA ASN A 20 -18.50 5.38 5.23
C ASN A 20 -17.38 6.41 5.17
N ASP A 21 -16.79 6.62 6.35
CA ASP A 21 -15.33 6.59 6.52
C ASP A 21 -14.46 7.52 5.66
N ILE A 22 -14.97 8.64 5.16
CA ILE A 22 -14.11 9.74 4.70
C ILE A 22 -13.37 10.40 5.90
N ALA A 23 -13.74 10.05 7.13
CA ALA A 23 -13.00 10.38 8.35
C ALA A 23 -12.04 9.25 8.84
N SER A 24 -11.90 8.15 8.10
CA SER A 24 -10.94 7.08 8.40
C SER A 24 -9.62 7.29 7.65
N GLN A 25 -8.99 8.46 7.80
CA GLN A 25 -7.52 8.58 7.66
C GLN A 25 -6.83 7.92 8.87
N LYS A 26 -7.29 6.72 9.21
CA LYS A 26 -6.85 5.92 10.34
C LYS A 26 -5.53 5.27 9.95
N ASN A 27 -4.44 6.02 10.14
CA ASN A 27 -3.08 5.51 10.32
C ASN A 27 -2.77 4.28 9.41
N ILE A 28 -2.97 4.44 8.10
CA ILE A 28 -2.82 3.33 7.15
C ILE A 28 -1.36 2.87 7.23
N ASN A 29 -1.14 1.59 7.49
CA ASN A 29 0.20 1.01 7.63
C ASN A 29 1.08 1.44 6.44
N PRO A 30 2.26 2.07 6.66
CA PRO A 30 3.15 2.51 5.58
C PRO A 30 3.50 1.41 4.56
N VAL A 31 3.54 0.15 4.99
CA VAL A 31 3.72 -1.01 4.10
C VAL A 31 2.59 -1.12 3.10
N ILE A 32 1.34 -1.04 3.57
CA ILE A 32 0.14 -1.14 2.71
C ILE A 32 0.14 0.01 1.70
N GLN A 33 0.45 1.24 2.14
CA GLN A 33 0.50 2.40 1.24
C GLN A 33 1.54 2.26 0.12
N VAL A 34 2.70 1.66 0.43
CA VAL A 34 3.71 1.36 -0.59
C VAL A 34 3.20 0.29 -1.53
N MET A 35 2.72 -0.84 -1.02
CA MET A 35 2.25 -1.95 -1.86
C MET A 35 1.12 -1.52 -2.81
N GLU A 36 0.15 -0.75 -2.31
CA GLU A 36 -0.93 -0.20 -3.14
C GLU A 36 -0.42 0.68 -4.26
N CYS A 37 0.60 1.51 -4.00
CA CYS A 37 1.20 2.34 -5.03
C CYS A 37 1.98 1.48 -6.05
N LEU A 38 2.82 0.56 -5.58
CA LEU A 38 3.66 -0.29 -6.43
C LEU A 38 2.84 -1.14 -7.40
N ARG A 39 1.67 -1.63 -6.96
CA ARG A 39 0.74 -2.39 -7.82
C ARG A 39 0.34 -1.64 -9.09
N ASN A 40 0.22 -0.31 -9.00
CA ASN A 40 -0.24 0.53 -10.10
C ASN A 40 0.88 0.92 -11.08
N ILE A 41 2.12 0.47 -10.85
CA ILE A 41 3.22 0.72 -11.79
C ILE A 41 2.94 -0.04 -13.11
N PRO A 42 3.02 0.63 -14.27
CA PRO A 42 2.81 0.00 -15.57
C PRO A 42 3.86 -1.08 -15.86
N ASP A 43 3.42 -2.23 -16.36
CA ASP A 43 4.30 -3.37 -16.68
C ASP A 43 5.41 -3.00 -17.69
N LYS A 44 5.13 -2.07 -18.61
CA LYS A 44 6.11 -1.57 -19.60
C LYS A 44 7.34 -0.89 -18.98
N GLU A 45 7.28 -0.47 -17.72
CA GLU A 45 8.42 0.13 -17.02
C GLU A 45 9.34 -0.93 -16.41
N ILE A 46 8.94 -2.21 -16.40
CA ILE A 46 9.72 -3.33 -15.88
C ILE A 46 10.34 -4.07 -17.07
N THR A 47 11.66 -3.95 -17.18
CA THR A 47 12.42 -4.46 -18.32
C THR A 47 12.72 -5.96 -18.23
N ASN A 48 12.89 -6.50 -17.01
CA ASN A 48 13.13 -7.93 -16.80
C ASN A 48 11.79 -8.70 -16.72
N PRO A 49 11.52 -9.64 -17.64
CA PRO A 49 10.27 -10.41 -17.63
C PRO A 49 10.08 -11.28 -16.38
N ASP A 50 11.16 -11.70 -15.71
CA ASP A 50 11.05 -12.50 -14.49
C ASP A 50 10.41 -11.69 -13.36
N HIS A 51 10.68 -10.38 -13.32
CA HIS A 51 10.05 -9.47 -12.38
C HIS A 51 8.62 -9.11 -12.75
N LEU A 52 8.14 -9.36 -13.98
CA LEU A 52 6.74 -9.14 -14.31
C LEU A 52 5.82 -10.18 -13.67
N ILE A 53 6.26 -11.43 -13.61
CA ILE A 53 5.50 -12.54 -13.03
C ILE A 53 5.22 -12.28 -11.54
N ALA A 54 6.21 -11.74 -10.83
CA ALA A 54 6.13 -11.43 -9.41
C ALA A 54 6.21 -9.91 -9.13
N LYS A 55 5.63 -9.09 -10.01
CA LYS A 55 5.79 -7.61 -10.02
C LYS A 55 5.74 -6.96 -8.64
N GLU A 56 4.63 -7.14 -7.93
CA GLU A 56 4.42 -6.49 -6.64
C GLU A 56 5.50 -6.90 -5.62
N LEU A 57 5.84 -8.19 -5.59
CA LEU A 57 6.86 -8.72 -4.70
C LEU A 57 8.26 -8.22 -5.09
N SER A 58 8.64 -8.29 -6.35
CA SER A 58 9.95 -7.82 -6.83
C SER A 58 10.15 -6.31 -6.58
N LEU A 59 9.10 -5.50 -6.82
CA LEU A 59 9.13 -4.07 -6.52
C LEU A 59 9.23 -3.81 -5.01
N MET A 60 8.45 -4.51 -4.18
CA MET A 60 8.52 -4.34 -2.73
C MET A 60 9.88 -4.77 -2.17
N THR A 61 10.43 -5.89 -2.64
CA THR A 61 11.78 -6.34 -2.30
C THR A 61 12.81 -5.28 -2.67
N SER A 62 12.71 -4.65 -3.84
CA SER A 62 13.62 -3.57 -4.22
C SER A 62 13.57 -2.36 -3.30
N VAL A 63 12.37 -2.00 -2.83
CA VAL A 63 12.19 -0.92 -1.86
C VAL A 63 12.82 -1.27 -0.52
N ILE A 64 12.64 -2.51 -0.04
CA ILE A 64 13.23 -2.98 1.21
C ILE A 64 14.75 -3.01 1.11
N GLU A 65 15.30 -3.67 0.08
CA GLU A 65 16.75 -3.80 -0.16
C GLU A 65 17.45 -2.44 -0.21
N ASN A 66 16.89 -1.49 -0.96
CA ASN A 66 17.47 -0.15 -1.01
C ASN A 66 17.33 0.58 0.35
N THR A 67 16.25 0.37 1.09
CA THR A 67 16.07 0.98 2.41
C THR A 67 17.04 0.43 3.44
N THR A 68 17.29 -0.88 3.44
CA THR A 68 18.26 -1.52 4.35
C THR A 68 19.69 -1.18 3.98
N LEU A 69 20.01 -1.04 2.68
CA LEU A 69 21.29 -0.54 2.21
C LEU A 69 21.54 0.91 2.69
N GLU A 70 20.55 1.80 2.55
CA GLU A 70 20.66 3.20 3.02
C GLU A 70 20.80 3.33 4.55
N LEU A 71 20.36 2.32 5.30
CA LEU A 71 20.48 2.26 6.75
C LEU A 71 21.73 1.49 7.20
N ASP A 72 22.61 1.08 6.29
CA ASP A 72 23.79 0.25 6.53
C ASP A 72 23.47 -1.08 7.27
N THR A 73 22.22 -1.56 7.19
CA THR A 73 21.79 -2.83 7.78
C THR A 73 21.93 -4.00 6.82
N ASN A 74 22.10 -3.73 5.52
CA ASN A 74 22.49 -4.74 4.53
C ASN A 74 23.82 -4.36 3.86
N THR A 75 24.81 -5.25 3.94
CA THR A 75 26.12 -5.10 3.32
C THR A 75 26.26 -5.84 1.98
N ASN A 76 25.27 -6.64 1.60
CA ASN A 76 25.27 -7.45 0.38
C ASN A 76 24.16 -6.99 -0.57
N GLU A 77 24.43 -5.90 -1.29
CA GLU A 77 23.49 -5.32 -2.25
C GLU A 77 23.28 -6.23 -3.46
N GLN A 78 22.01 -6.50 -3.76
CA GLN A 78 21.59 -7.15 -5.00
C GLN A 78 21.35 -6.09 -6.09
N LYS A 79 22.34 -5.92 -6.99
CA LYS A 79 22.32 -4.89 -8.06
C LYS A 79 21.08 -4.95 -8.96
N GLU A 80 20.51 -6.13 -9.16
CA GLU A 80 19.29 -6.35 -9.93
C GLU A 80 18.12 -5.50 -9.39
N PHE A 81 17.99 -5.42 -8.06
CA PHE A 81 16.93 -4.64 -7.43
C PHE A 81 17.18 -3.13 -7.46
N ARG A 82 18.39 -2.65 -7.75
CA ARG A 82 18.67 -1.21 -7.85
C ARG A 82 17.89 -0.56 -8.99
N GLU A 83 17.83 -1.21 -10.16
CA GLU A 83 17.08 -0.66 -11.30
C GLU A 83 15.56 -0.73 -11.06
N LEU A 84 15.07 -1.82 -10.46
CA LEU A 84 13.67 -1.91 -10.01
C LEU A 84 13.32 -0.82 -8.99
N TYR A 85 14.23 -0.53 -8.06
CA TYR A 85 14.01 0.52 -7.07
C TYR A 85 13.90 1.90 -7.72
N LYS A 86 14.69 2.20 -8.76
CA LYS A 86 14.56 3.48 -9.51
C LYS A 86 13.17 3.61 -10.14
N VAL A 87 12.64 2.52 -10.71
CA VAL A 87 11.28 2.49 -11.26
C VAL A 87 10.25 2.68 -10.14
N ALA A 88 10.38 1.95 -9.03
CA ALA A 88 9.53 2.08 -7.86
C ALA A 88 9.50 3.53 -7.33
N TYR A 89 10.67 4.15 -7.17
CA TYR A 89 10.81 5.51 -6.65
C TYR A 89 10.30 6.58 -7.62
N LYS A 90 10.47 6.37 -8.93
CA LYS A 90 9.92 7.26 -9.97
C LYS A 90 8.40 7.37 -9.86
N HIS A 91 7.71 6.27 -9.59
CA HIS A 91 6.24 6.23 -9.54
C HIS A 91 5.65 6.44 -8.14
N CYS A 92 6.34 5.99 -7.09
CA CYS A 92 5.82 5.95 -5.72
C CYS A 92 6.71 6.69 -4.69
N PRO A 93 7.23 7.90 -4.98
CA PRO A 93 8.22 8.54 -4.12
C PRO A 93 7.66 8.85 -2.73
N ASN A 94 6.42 9.32 -2.64
CA ASN A 94 5.79 9.70 -1.37
C ASN A 94 5.58 8.49 -0.46
N SER A 95 4.95 7.42 -0.98
CA SER A 95 4.71 6.21 -0.19
C SER A 95 6.04 5.58 0.27
N ILE A 96 7.05 5.53 -0.60
CA ILE A 96 8.37 4.99 -0.26
C ILE A 96 9.05 5.82 0.82
N ASN A 97 9.02 7.16 0.72
CA ASN A 97 9.60 8.02 1.75
C ASN A 97 8.90 7.85 3.11
N THR A 98 7.57 7.71 3.14
CA THR A 98 6.81 7.41 4.36
C THR A 98 7.20 6.05 4.95
N PHE A 99 7.33 5.01 4.12
CA PHE A 99 7.81 3.69 4.55
C PHE A 99 9.23 3.76 5.13
N LYS A 100 10.16 4.44 4.44
CA LYS A 100 11.53 4.64 4.91
C LYS A 100 11.59 5.31 6.27
N ALA A 101 10.81 6.38 6.46
CA ALA A 101 10.73 7.09 7.74
C ALA A 101 10.23 6.18 8.87
N GLY A 102 9.20 5.36 8.60
CA GLY A 102 8.70 4.37 9.55
C GLY A 102 9.75 3.30 9.89
N TYR A 103 10.44 2.77 8.89
CA TYR A 103 11.46 1.74 9.06
C TYR A 103 12.66 2.24 9.87
N LYS A 104 13.15 3.46 9.60
CA LYS A 104 14.23 4.10 10.37
C LYS A 104 13.87 4.29 11.85
N GLY A 105 12.61 4.63 12.14
CA GLY A 105 12.12 4.77 13.51
C GLY A 105 12.10 3.46 14.32
N ILE A 106 12.07 2.32 13.63
CA ILE A 106 12.15 0.99 14.25
C ILE A 106 13.61 0.53 14.36
N ALA A 107 14.43 0.75 13.32
CA ALA A 107 15.83 0.32 13.30
C ALA A 107 16.71 1.02 14.35
N ASN A 108 16.36 2.26 14.74
CA ASN A 108 17.09 3.05 15.74
C ASN A 108 16.51 2.94 17.18
N LYS A 109 15.55 2.04 17.41
CA LYS A 109 15.00 1.75 18.73
C LYS A 109 15.71 0.55 19.36
#